data_AF-A0A849UPN9-F1
#
_entry.id   AF-A0A849UPN9-F1
#
_cell.length_a   1.000
_cell.length_b   1.000
_cell.length_c   1.000
_cell.angle_alpha   90.00
_cell.angle_beta   90.00
_cell.angle_gamma   90.00
#
_symmetry.space_group_name_H-M   'P 1'
#
loop_
_entity.id
_entity.type
_entity.pdbx_description
1 polymer ?
#
loop_
_entity_poly.entity_id
_entity_poly.type
_entity_poly.pdbx_seq_one_letter_code
_entity_poly.pdbx_strand_id
1 'polypeptide(L)'
;MSKLENEVASALAKADIQFECQNKIPLDDWPWKRPRSHKPKCDFFLPQASIYVEVKGFMTIHAMAKMSWLCRQKNIRYYILQGSETDWNPYLNSPLNNPSPSQRTIQQNIEQQIQELRLFIQHGSDGTSQLSLARLKDYIRIRIEEYTGWNGEWY
;
A
#
# COMPACT_ATOMS: atom_id res chain seq x y z
N MET A 1 -16.59 2.84 -5.21
CA MET A 1 -15.40 2.02 -4.99
C MET A 1 -15.10 1.24 -6.25
N SER A 2 -13.82 1.08 -6.61
CA SER A 2 -13.38 0.27 -7.75
C SER A 2 -13.61 -1.23 -7.52
N LYS A 3 -13.47 -2.07 -8.56
CA LYS A 3 -13.56 -3.54 -8.44
C LYS A 3 -12.56 -4.08 -7.40
N LEU A 4 -11.31 -3.61 -7.47
CA LEU A 4 -10.25 -4.01 -6.54
C LEU A 4 -10.54 -3.54 -5.11
N GLU A 5 -11.05 -2.32 -4.92
CA GLU A 5 -11.48 -1.85 -3.59
C GLU A 5 -12.60 -2.72 -3.02
N ASN A 6 -13.57 -3.15 -3.83
CA ASN A 6 -14.65 -4.03 -3.37
C ASN A 6 -14.14 -5.43 -2.98
N GLU A 7 -13.16 -5.96 -3.72
CA GLU A 7 -12.49 -7.23 -3.38
C GLU A 7 -11.73 -7.11 -2.06
N VAL A 8 -10.99 -6.02 -1.87
CA VAL A 8 -10.28 -5.72 -0.62
C VAL A 8 -11.26 -5.53 0.54
N ALA A 9 -12.35 -4.77 0.36
CA ALA A 9 -13.38 -4.59 1.37
C ALA A 9 -14.00 -5.93 1.80
N SER A 10 -14.27 -6.80 0.83
CA SER A 10 -14.77 -8.16 1.08
C SER A 10 -13.76 -9.00 1.85
N ALA A 11 -12.46 -8.89 1.53
CA ALA A 11 -11.40 -9.61 2.22
C ALA A 11 -11.18 -9.10 3.66
N LEU A 12 -11.23 -7.78 3.88
CA LEU A 12 -11.20 -7.17 5.21
C LEU A 12 -12.36 -7.66 6.07
N ALA A 13 -13.59 -7.65 5.53
CA ALA A 13 -14.78 -8.11 6.21
C ALA A 13 -14.69 -9.61 6.58
N LYS A 14 -14.23 -10.46 5.65
CA LYS A 14 -14.00 -11.90 5.91
C LYS A 14 -12.95 -12.17 6.98
N ALA A 15 -12.01 -11.25 7.18
CA ALA A 15 -10.97 -11.34 8.19
C ALA A 15 -11.37 -10.70 9.54
N ASP A 16 -12.64 -10.30 9.69
CA ASP A 16 -13.18 -9.58 10.86
C ASP A 16 -12.42 -8.27 11.17
N ILE A 17 -11.88 -7.61 10.15
CA ILE A 17 -11.23 -6.31 10.28
C ILE A 17 -12.29 -5.22 10.04
N GLN A 18 -12.59 -4.43 11.07
CA GLN A 18 -13.39 -3.21 10.94
C GLN A 18 -12.66 -2.17 10.09
N PHE A 19 -13.39 -1.45 9.25
CA PHE A 19 -12.85 -0.39 8.41
C PHE A 19 -13.87 0.71 8.13
N GLU A 20 -13.35 1.90 7.84
CA GLU A 20 -14.10 3.05 7.34
C GLU A 20 -13.60 3.42 5.95
N CYS A 21 -14.50 3.73 5.02
CA CYS A 21 -14.11 4.09 3.66
C CYS A 21 -13.80 5.59 3.52
N GLN A 22 -12.82 5.93 2.68
CA GLN A 22 -12.57 7.31 2.23
C GLN A 22 -12.31 8.31 3.38
N ASN A 23 -11.63 7.84 4.44
CA ASN A 23 -11.31 8.65 5.61
C ASN A 23 -10.17 9.64 5.30
N LYS A 24 -10.22 10.82 5.93
CA LYS A 24 -9.21 11.87 5.76
C LYS A 24 -7.96 11.51 6.56
N ILE A 25 -6.81 11.63 5.91
CA ILE A 25 -5.52 11.48 6.57
C ILE A 25 -5.25 12.77 7.37
N PRO A 26 -4.86 12.68 8.66
CA PRO A 26 -4.72 13.81 9.57
C PRO A 26 -3.41 14.58 9.31
N LEU A 27 -3.34 15.21 8.14
CA LEU A 27 -2.23 16.04 7.70
C LEU A 27 -2.62 17.51 7.73
N ASP A 28 -1.69 18.36 8.18
CA ASP A 28 -1.89 19.80 8.17
C ASP A 28 -1.28 20.45 6.93
N ASP A 29 -0.15 19.92 6.46
CA ASP A 29 0.49 20.34 5.21
C ASP A 29 0.99 19.15 4.39
N TRP A 30 1.04 19.30 3.06
CA TRP A 30 1.54 18.28 2.15
C TRP A 30 1.97 18.89 0.79
N PRO A 31 2.94 18.29 0.07
CA PRO A 31 3.59 18.91 -1.08
C PRO A 31 2.66 19.25 -2.27
N TRP A 32 1.57 18.51 -2.43
CA TRP A 32 0.58 18.73 -3.49
C TRP A 32 -0.66 19.50 -3.01
N LYS A 33 -0.59 20.16 -1.86
CA LYS A 33 -1.66 21.01 -1.34
C LYS A 33 -1.82 22.25 -2.22
N ARG A 34 -3.04 22.53 -2.65
CA ARG A 34 -3.44 23.76 -3.35
C ARG A 34 -4.36 24.58 -2.43
N PRO A 35 -4.58 25.88 -2.68
CA PRO A 35 -5.38 26.74 -1.81
C PRO A 35 -6.80 26.25 -1.51
N ARG A 36 -7.38 25.41 -2.37
CA ARG A 36 -8.72 24.79 -2.20
C ARG A 36 -8.66 23.27 -2.04
N SER A 37 -7.50 22.70 -1.75
CA SER A 37 -7.35 21.26 -1.57
C SER A 37 -8.00 20.82 -0.26
N HIS A 38 -8.85 19.80 -0.35
CA HIS A 38 -9.25 19.03 0.82
C HIS A 38 -8.09 18.17 1.31
N LYS A 39 -8.08 17.82 2.61
CA LYS A 39 -7.14 16.85 3.17
C LYS A 39 -7.18 15.56 2.32
N PRO A 40 -6.00 14.95 2.04
CA PRO A 40 -5.97 13.71 1.29
C PRO A 40 -6.75 12.63 2.04
N LYS A 41 -7.35 11.72 1.29
CA LYS A 41 -8.08 10.57 1.81
C LYS A 41 -7.35 9.29 1.46
N CYS A 42 -7.54 8.26 2.28
CA CYS A 42 -7.18 6.88 1.99
C CYS A 42 -8.42 6.09 1.58
N ASP A 43 -8.25 4.90 1.01
CA ASP A 43 -9.38 4.08 0.57
C ASP A 43 -10.09 3.43 1.76
N PHE A 44 -9.31 2.89 2.70
CA PHE A 44 -9.80 2.32 3.96
C PHE A 44 -9.02 2.83 5.15
N PHE A 45 -9.68 3.08 6.27
CA PHE A 45 -9.08 3.36 7.56
C PHE A 45 -9.44 2.25 8.54
N LEU A 46 -8.44 1.68 9.20
CA LEU A 46 -8.60 0.60 10.17
C LEU A 46 -8.49 1.19 11.58
N PRO A 47 -9.61 1.52 12.23
CA PRO A 47 -9.60 2.25 13.50
C PRO A 47 -8.86 1.51 14.62
N GLN A 48 -8.92 0.17 14.63
CA GLN A 48 -8.33 -0.66 15.69
C GLN A 48 -6.83 -0.45 15.87
N ALA A 49 -6.13 -0.08 14.80
CA ALA A 49 -4.68 0.15 14.82
C ALA A 49 -4.27 1.52 14.27
N SER A 50 -5.26 2.38 13.95
CA SER A 50 -5.06 3.67 13.29
C SER A 50 -4.26 3.58 11.99
N ILE A 51 -4.58 2.59 11.14
CA ILE A 51 -3.88 2.34 9.87
C ILE A 51 -4.69 2.92 8.70
N TYR A 52 -4.06 3.74 7.88
CA TYR A 52 -4.61 4.28 6.64
C TYR A 52 -4.15 3.40 5.47
N VAL A 53 -5.08 2.70 4.84
CA VAL A 53 -4.82 1.79 3.72
C VAL A 53 -5.19 2.46 2.41
N GLU A 54 -4.23 2.48 1.48
CA GLU A 54 -4.43 2.90 0.10
C GLU A 54 -4.41 1.67 -0.80
N VAL A 55 -5.48 1.46 -1.54
CA VAL A 55 -5.58 0.39 -2.53
C VAL A 55 -5.15 0.94 -3.89
N LYS A 56 -4.24 0.23 -4.55
CA LYS A 56 -3.79 0.61 -5.88
C LYS A 56 -3.81 -0.56 -6.84
N GLY A 57 -4.54 -0.33 -7.94
CA GLY A 57 -4.45 -1.17 -9.14
C GLY A 57 -3.22 -0.78 -9.94
N PHE A 58 -3.25 0.39 -10.58
CA PHE A 58 -2.17 0.88 -11.43
C PHE A 58 -1.29 1.92 -10.72
N MET A 59 0.03 1.80 -10.88
CA MET A 59 1.02 2.65 -10.19
C MET A 59 1.58 3.76 -11.09
N THR A 60 0.95 4.95 -11.07
CA THR A 60 1.50 6.13 -11.76
C THR A 60 2.64 6.77 -10.96
N ILE A 61 3.55 7.49 -11.64
CA ILE A 61 4.62 8.26 -10.98
C ILE A 61 4.06 9.18 -9.88
N HIS A 62 2.96 9.88 -10.16
CA HIS A 62 2.34 10.76 -9.18
C HIS A 62 1.80 10.00 -7.97
N ALA A 63 1.14 8.84 -8.18
CA ALA A 63 0.65 8.00 -7.10
C ALA A 63 1.82 7.47 -6.25
N MET A 64 2.89 6.99 -6.89
CA MET A 64 4.09 6.50 -6.20
C MET A 64 4.75 7.60 -5.37
N ALA A 65 4.93 8.80 -5.93
CA ALA A 65 5.50 9.94 -5.19
C ALA A 65 4.65 10.32 -3.96
N LYS A 66 3.32 10.40 -4.13
CA LYS A 66 2.37 10.68 -3.04
C LYS A 66 2.48 9.63 -1.93
N MET A 67 2.40 8.35 -2.27
CA MET A 67 2.43 7.26 -1.29
C MET A 67 3.80 7.15 -0.61
N SER A 68 4.90 7.36 -1.33
CA SER A 68 6.24 7.40 -0.74
C SER A 68 6.37 8.49 0.31
N TRP A 69 5.83 9.69 0.02
CA TRP A 69 5.81 10.78 0.99
C TRP A 69 4.93 10.45 2.21
N LEU A 70 3.75 9.87 1.99
CA LEU A 70 2.83 9.49 3.07
C LEU A 70 3.43 8.44 4.01
N CYS A 71 4.11 7.43 3.48
CA CYS A 71 4.79 6.40 4.30
C CYS A 71 5.94 6.96 5.16
N ARG A 72 6.43 8.17 4.88
CA ARG A 72 7.53 8.80 5.63
C ARG A 72 7.06 9.68 6.78
N GLN A 73 5.76 9.88 6.92
CA GLN A 73 5.21 10.72 7.99
C GLN A 73 5.24 9.97 9.32
N LYS A 74 5.91 10.54 10.32
CA LYS A 74 6.14 9.88 11.63
C LYS A 74 4.84 9.51 12.37
N ASN A 75 3.79 10.31 12.22
CA ASN A 75 2.54 10.17 12.96
C ASN A 75 1.43 9.48 12.15
N ILE A 76 1.78 8.84 11.03
CA ILE A 76 0.80 8.18 10.16
C ILE A 76 1.28 6.77 9.88
N ARG A 77 0.46 5.80 10.28
CA ARG A 77 0.61 4.40 9.86
C ARG A 77 -0.09 4.23 8.52
N TYR A 78 0.67 4.27 7.44
CA TYR A 78 0.17 4.21 6.08
C TYR A 78 0.53 2.86 5.46
N TYR A 79 -0.44 2.21 4.82
CA TYR A 79 -0.26 0.90 4.21
C TYR A 79 -0.65 0.94 2.74
N ILE A 80 0.22 0.46 1.85
CA ILE A 80 -0.07 0.34 0.43
C ILE A 80 -0.49 -1.10 0.16
N LEU A 81 -1.74 -1.29 -0.25
CA LEU A 81 -2.26 -2.57 -0.69
C LEU A 81 -2.32 -2.58 -2.22
N GLN A 82 -1.45 -3.37 -2.83
CA GLN A 82 -1.33 -3.50 -4.28
C GLN A 82 -1.61 -4.95 -4.67
N GLY A 83 -2.58 -5.17 -5.55
CA GLY A 83 -3.01 -6.52 -5.95
C GLY A 83 -2.65 -6.92 -7.39
N SER A 84 -2.53 -5.96 -8.31
CA SER A 84 -2.56 -6.22 -9.76
C SER A 84 -1.26 -5.98 -10.52
N GLU A 85 -0.22 -5.44 -9.89
CA GLU A 85 1.06 -5.15 -10.57
C GLU A 85 1.96 -6.36 -10.37
N THR A 86 2.42 -6.96 -11.47
CA THR A 86 3.23 -8.19 -11.43
C THR A 86 4.56 -7.99 -10.72
N ASP A 87 5.13 -6.79 -10.83
CA ASP A 87 6.43 -6.44 -10.27
C ASP A 87 6.33 -6.06 -8.79
N TRP A 88 5.11 -5.93 -8.24
CA TRP A 88 4.93 -5.71 -6.81
C TRP A 88 5.12 -7.01 -6.04
N ASN A 89 6.09 -7.04 -5.13
CA ASN A 89 6.33 -8.19 -4.26
C ASN A 89 5.66 -8.00 -2.88
N PRO A 90 4.46 -8.55 -2.64
CA PRO A 90 3.78 -8.39 -1.35
C PRO A 90 4.46 -9.19 -0.23
N TYR A 91 5.46 -10.02 -0.53
CA TYR A 91 6.21 -10.78 0.47
C TYR A 91 7.53 -10.14 0.87
N LEU A 92 7.96 -9.07 0.17
CA LEU A 92 9.19 -8.38 0.53
C LEU A 92 9.07 -7.81 1.94
N ASN A 93 9.99 -8.21 2.82
CA ASN A 93 10.04 -7.87 4.25
C ASN A 93 8.74 -8.21 5.02
N SER A 94 7.91 -9.09 4.46
CA SER A 94 6.70 -9.60 5.10
C SER A 94 7.06 -10.36 6.39
N PRO A 95 6.30 -10.18 7.49
CA PRO A 95 6.43 -11.04 8.67
C PRO A 95 5.84 -12.44 8.44
N LEU A 96 5.05 -12.64 7.38
CA LEU A 96 4.47 -13.92 6.97
C LEU A 96 5.40 -14.70 6.05
N ASN A 97 5.30 -16.03 6.13
CA ASN A 97 6.02 -16.96 5.27
C ASN A 97 5.72 -16.75 3.78
N ASN A 98 6.77 -16.87 2.96
CA ASN A 98 6.72 -16.60 1.52
C ASN A 98 6.49 -17.90 0.72
N PRO A 99 5.34 -18.09 0.05
CA PRO A 99 5.15 -19.17 -0.91
C PRO A 99 5.97 -18.92 -2.18
N SER A 100 6.18 -19.99 -2.96
CA SER A 100 6.93 -19.93 -4.22
C SER A 100 6.37 -18.82 -5.16
N PRO A 101 7.22 -17.97 -5.77
CA PRO A 101 6.80 -16.92 -6.69
C PRO A 101 5.94 -17.39 -7.86
N SER A 102 6.16 -18.63 -8.34
CA SER A 102 5.52 -19.21 -9.52
C SER A 102 4.03 -19.54 -9.39
N GLN A 103 3.42 -19.32 -8.21
CA GLN A 103 2.03 -19.71 -7.93
C GLN A 103 1.13 -18.53 -7.56
N ARG A 104 1.62 -17.28 -7.61
CA ARG A 104 0.93 -16.13 -7.01
C ARG A 104 -0.16 -15.57 -7.92
N THR A 105 -1.39 -15.59 -7.41
CA THR A 105 -2.56 -14.94 -7.99
C THR A 105 -2.83 -13.58 -7.32
N ILE A 106 -3.57 -12.70 -7.98
CA ILE A 106 -4.05 -11.43 -7.39
C ILE A 106 -4.74 -11.69 -6.05
N GLN A 107 -5.57 -12.73 -5.97
CA GLN A 107 -6.29 -13.08 -4.74
C GLN A 107 -5.34 -13.46 -3.60
N GLN A 108 -4.29 -14.23 -3.87
CA GLN A 108 -3.29 -14.58 -2.86
C GLN A 108 -2.46 -13.36 -2.44
N ASN A 109 -2.15 -12.44 -3.36
CA ASN A 109 -1.47 -11.19 -3.03
C ASN A 109 -2.34 -10.33 -2.09
N ILE A 110 -3.63 -10.23 -2.35
CA ILE A 110 -4.57 -9.52 -1.47
C ILE A 110 -4.63 -10.22 -0.12
N GLU A 111 -4.87 -11.53 -0.10
CA GLU A 111 -5.04 -12.30 1.13
C GLU A 111 -3.80 -12.22 2.03
N GLN A 112 -2.60 -12.34 1.45
CA GLN A 112 -1.35 -12.14 2.17
C GLN A 112 -1.30 -10.78 2.88
N GLN A 113 -1.62 -9.70 2.17
CA GLN A 113 -1.56 -8.34 2.72
C GLN A 113 -2.65 -8.11 3.78
N ILE A 114 -3.80 -8.78 3.65
CA ILE A 114 -4.86 -8.76 4.66
C ILE A 114 -4.41 -9.48 5.94
N GLN A 115 -3.71 -10.61 5.82
CA GLN A 115 -3.15 -11.29 6.98
C GLN A 115 -2.06 -10.45 7.67
N GLU A 116 -1.26 -9.69 6.91
CA GLU A 116 -0.30 -8.75 7.51
C GLU A 116 -1.00 -7.64 8.29
N LEU A 117 -2.04 -7.03 7.72
CA LEU A 117 -2.84 -6.02 8.42
C LEU A 117 -3.42 -6.58 9.72
N ARG A 118 -3.90 -7.84 9.70
CA ARG A 118 -4.38 -8.53 10.90
C ARG A 118 -3.28 -8.67 11.96
N LEU A 119 -2.07 -9.07 11.57
CA LEU A 119 -0.93 -9.15 12.49
C LEU A 119 -0.56 -7.77 13.06
N PHE A 120 -0.57 -6.72 12.24
CA PHE A 120 -0.31 -5.35 12.72
C PHE A 120 -1.36 -4.87 13.71
N ILE A 121 -2.63 -5.22 13.49
CA ILE A 121 -3.71 -4.94 14.44
C ILE A 121 -3.47 -5.70 15.76
N GLN A 122 -3.13 -6.98 15.70
CA GLN A 122 -2.95 -7.82 16.89
C GLN A 122 -1.73 -7.43 17.74
N HIS A 123 -0.63 -7.05 17.09
CA HIS A 123 0.65 -6.79 17.76
C HIS A 123 0.99 -5.29 17.91
N GLY A 124 0.18 -4.39 17.34
CA GLY A 124 0.38 -2.94 17.45
C GLY A 124 1.65 -2.41 16.80
N SER A 125 2.24 -3.16 15.84
CA SER A 125 3.55 -2.85 15.26
C SER A 125 3.57 -1.53 14.48
N ASP A 126 4.61 -0.72 14.69
CA ASP A 126 4.85 0.53 13.97
C ASP A 126 5.46 0.33 12.57
N GLY A 127 5.79 -0.91 12.18
CA GLY A 127 6.51 -1.21 10.93
C GLY A 127 5.69 -1.10 9.64
N THR A 128 4.39 -0.83 9.73
CA THR A 128 3.44 -0.83 8.60
C THR A 128 3.85 0.12 7.46
N SER A 129 4.26 1.34 7.81
CA SER A 129 4.68 2.35 6.85
C SER A 129 6.02 2.01 6.21
N GLN A 130 6.95 1.47 6.99
CA GLN A 130 8.30 1.09 6.55
C GLN A 130 8.22 -0.11 5.60
N LEU A 131 7.34 -1.06 5.87
CA LEU A 131 7.07 -2.21 5.01
C LEU A 131 6.54 -1.75 3.64
N SER A 132 5.51 -0.90 3.64
CA SER A 132 4.94 -0.34 2.42
C SER A 132 5.96 0.48 1.63
N LEU A 133 6.79 1.27 2.32
CA LEU A 133 7.85 2.06 1.69
C LEU A 133 8.94 1.18 1.08
N ALA A 134 9.33 0.10 1.74
CA ALA A 134 10.31 -0.84 1.21
C ALA A 134 9.82 -1.50 -0.09
N ARG A 135 8.56 -1.98 -0.10
CA ARG A 135 7.93 -2.55 -1.31
C ARG A 135 7.81 -1.56 -2.43
N LEU A 136 7.41 -0.33 -2.12
CA LEU A 136 7.32 0.73 -3.13
C LEU A 136 8.68 1.08 -3.74
N LYS A 137 9.74 1.14 -2.93
CA LYS A 137 11.09 1.38 -3.43
C LYS A 137 11.58 0.23 -4.32
N ASP A 138 11.30 -1.00 -3.92
CA ASP A 138 11.66 -2.18 -4.72
C ASP A 138 10.93 -2.19 -6.07
N TYR A 139 9.62 -1.96 -6.06
CA TYR A 139 8.84 -1.80 -7.29
C TYR A 139 9.43 -0.70 -8.19
N ILE A 140 9.68 0.50 -7.64
CA ILE A 140 10.28 1.60 -8.40
C ILE A 140 11.63 1.20 -9.01
N ARG A 141 12.50 0.54 -8.24
CA ARG A 141 13.80 0.04 -8.70
C ARG A 141 13.64 -0.93 -9.88
N ILE A 142 12.71 -1.88 -9.82
CA ILE A 142 12.45 -2.82 -10.91
C ILE A 142 12.02 -2.10 -12.18
N ARG A 143 11.07 -1.15 -12.09
CA ARG A 143 10.58 -0.39 -13.26
C ARG A 143 11.69 0.44 -13.92
N ILE A 144 12.56 0.99 -13.09
CA ILE A 144 13.76 1.71 -13.49
C ILE A 144 14.76 0.80 -14.23
N GLU A 145 15.00 -0.40 -13.69
CA GLU A 145 15.93 -1.37 -14.28
C GLU A 145 15.40 -1.86 -15.63
N GLU A 146 14.09 -2.08 -15.74
CA GLU A 146 13.43 -2.41 -17.02
C GLU A 146 13.63 -1.30 -18.04
N TYR A 147 13.35 -0.04 -17.68
CA TYR A 147 13.57 1.10 -18.56
C TYR A 147 15.03 1.23 -19.01
N THR A 148 15.96 1.14 -18.06
CA THR A 148 17.40 1.22 -18.35
C THR A 148 17.84 0.08 -19.26
N GLY A 149 17.32 -1.14 -19.03
CA GLY A 149 17.62 -2.32 -19.83
C GLY A 149 17.11 -2.22 -21.27
N TRP A 150 15.97 -1.56 -21.49
CA TRP A 150 15.42 -1.35 -22.84
C TRP A 150 16.11 -0.24 -23.62
N ASN A 151 16.50 0.84 -22.94
CA ASN A 151 16.96 2.06 -23.60
C ASN A 151 18.47 2.27 -23.51
N GLY A 152 19.18 1.52 -22.66
CA GLY A 152 20.62 1.66 -22.44
C GLY A 152 21.00 2.96 -21.73
N GLU A 153 20.02 3.68 -21.18
CA GLU A 153 20.18 4.97 -20.54
C GLU A 153 19.37 5.10 -19.26
N TRP A 154 19.98 5.72 -18.26
CA TRP A 154 19.32 6.23 -17.07
C TRP A 154 20.29 7.21 -16.39
N TYR A 155 19.97 8.50 -16.45
CA TYR A 155 20.83 9.57 -15.93
C TYR A 155 20.05 10.42 -14.92
#